data_AF-A0A257VQP1-F1
#
_entry.id   AF-A0A257VQP1-F1
#
_cell.length_a   1.000
_cell.length_b   1.000
_cell.length_c   1.000
_cell.angle_alpha   90.00
_cell.angle_beta   90.00
_cell.angle_gamma   90.00
#
_symmetry.space_group_name_H-M   'P 1'
#
loop_
_entity.id
_entity.type
_entity.pdbx_description
1 polymer ?
#
loop_
_entity_poly.entity_id
_entity_poly.type
_entity_poly.pdbx_seq_one_letter_code
_entity_poly.pdbx_strand_id
1 'polypeptide(L)'
;EDDAQNGPDHVDSHRSPAYVISPYTRRAAVDHTFYNTTSMLRTMEMLLKLQPLTHYDATAALMFPAFAAEPDTRPYVAEAPRVALDTTNPPRPAAAANLDFSAPDRIDDEVLTAILWQALRGVPPPPPTRAAFLSPR
;
A
#
# COMPACT_ATOMS: atom_id res chain seq x y z
N GLU A 1 -2.02 7.19 -4.64
CA GLU A 1 -1.72 6.13 -5.61
C GLU A 1 -2.72 5.00 -5.39
N ASP A 2 -3.19 4.43 -6.47
CA ASP A 2 -4.22 3.39 -6.55
C ASP A 2 -3.64 2.01 -6.85
N ASP A 3 -2.41 1.94 -7.34
CA ASP A 3 -1.61 0.74 -7.46
C ASP A 3 -0.41 0.75 -6.48
N ALA A 4 0.17 -0.43 -6.23
CA ALA A 4 1.31 -0.57 -5.33
C ALA A 4 2.66 -0.21 -5.98
N GLN A 5 2.63 0.31 -7.21
CA GLN A 5 3.77 0.37 -8.13
C GLN A 5 4.47 -0.99 -8.26
N ASN A 6 5.62 -1.05 -8.95
CA ASN A 6 6.41 -2.29 -9.10
C ASN A 6 7.52 -2.40 -8.04
N GLY A 7 7.23 -1.94 -6.82
CA GLY A 7 8.19 -1.97 -5.71
C GLY A 7 8.35 -3.38 -5.14
N PRO A 8 9.58 -3.81 -4.76
CA PRO A 8 9.79 -5.10 -4.13
C PRO A 8 9.19 -5.10 -2.72
N ASP A 9 8.15 -5.90 -2.53
CA ASP A 9 7.58 -6.24 -1.22
C ASP A 9 7.85 -7.72 -0.93
N HIS A 10 8.22 -8.02 0.31
CA HIS A 10 8.61 -9.36 0.76
C HIS A 10 7.45 -10.38 0.78
N VAL A 11 6.20 -9.93 0.66
CA VAL A 11 5.00 -10.78 0.58
C VAL A 11 4.49 -10.80 -0.86
N ASP A 12 4.16 -9.62 -1.40
CA ASP A 12 3.67 -9.45 -2.76
C ASP A 12 3.80 -7.99 -3.21
N SER A 13 4.38 -7.77 -4.40
CA SER A 13 4.63 -6.42 -4.94
C SER A 13 3.37 -5.58 -5.17
N HIS A 14 2.18 -6.17 -5.23
CA HIS A 14 0.91 -5.47 -5.43
C HIS A 14 0.21 -5.10 -4.12
N ARG A 15 0.81 -5.38 -2.96
CA ARG A 15 0.24 -4.97 -1.68
C ARG A 15 0.33 -3.46 -1.52
N SER A 16 -0.83 -2.82 -1.39
CA SER A 16 -0.94 -1.37 -1.15
C SER A 16 -1.33 -1.06 0.30
N PRO A 17 -0.87 0.08 0.86
CA PRO A 17 -1.40 0.55 2.14
C PRO A 17 -2.85 1.00 1.99
N ALA A 18 -3.67 0.71 3.01
CA ALA A 18 -5.03 1.20 3.13
C ALA A 18 -5.20 1.89 4.50
N TYR A 19 -5.84 3.05 4.51
CA TYR A 19 -6.07 3.83 5.73
C TYR A 19 -7.56 3.96 6.01
N VAL A 20 -7.94 3.71 7.27
CA VAL A 20 -9.29 3.96 7.79
C VAL A 20 -9.16 4.83 9.03
N ILE A 21 -9.90 5.94 9.07
CA ILE A 21 -9.84 6.91 10.16
C ILE A 21 -11.27 7.14 10.68
N SER A 22 -11.54 6.72 11.91
CA SER A 22 -12.84 6.91 12.58
C SER A 22 -12.69 6.66 14.09
N PRO A 23 -13.54 7.23 14.96
CA PRO A 23 -13.63 6.80 16.36
C PRO A 23 -13.91 5.29 16.49
N TYR A 24 -14.52 4.67 15.50
CA TYR A 24 -14.83 3.24 15.49
C TYR A 24 -13.69 2.38 14.95
N THR A 25 -12.56 2.93 14.48
CA THR A 25 -11.45 2.06 14.08
C THR A 25 -10.79 1.45 15.30
N ARG A 26 -10.50 0.15 15.23
CA ARG A 26 -9.73 -0.52 16.28
C ARG A 26 -8.34 0.10 16.37
N ARG A 27 -7.97 0.57 17.56
CA ARG A 27 -6.64 1.11 17.87
C ARG A 27 -5.76 0.03 18.50
N ALA A 28 -4.45 0.13 18.31
CA ALA A 28 -3.44 -0.78 18.89
C ALA A 28 -3.70 -2.27 18.59
N ALA A 29 -4.21 -2.56 17.39
CA ALA A 29 -4.47 -3.91 16.92
C ALA A 29 -3.77 -4.14 15.57
N VAL A 30 -3.35 -5.39 15.33
CA VAL A 30 -2.86 -5.84 14.03
C VAL A 30 -3.91 -6.76 13.44
N ASP A 31 -4.41 -6.40 12.27
CA ASP A 31 -5.35 -7.22 11.50
C ASP A 31 -4.60 -7.89 10.35
N HIS A 32 -4.62 -9.22 10.34
CA HIS A 32 -3.99 -10.05 9.32
C HIS A 32 -4.99 -10.54 8.26
N THR A 33 -6.24 -10.09 8.31
CA THR A 33 -7.26 -10.44 7.32
C THR A 33 -6.84 -9.93 5.95
N PHE A 34 -6.94 -10.79 4.93
CA PHE A 34 -6.69 -10.38 3.55
C PHE A 34 -7.83 -9.47 3.07
N TYR A 35 -7.47 -8.26 2.65
CA TYR A 35 -8.36 -7.31 2.00
C TYR A 35 -7.81 -6.90 0.64
N ASN A 36 -8.74 -6.55 -0.24
CA ASN A 36 -8.48 -5.94 -1.53
C ASN A 36 -9.43 -4.74 -1.73
N THR A 37 -9.32 -4.06 -2.86
CA THR A 37 -10.14 -2.87 -3.16
C THR A 37 -11.65 -3.16 -3.14
N THR A 38 -12.09 -4.35 -3.56
CA THR A 38 -13.51 -4.72 -3.49
C THR A 38 -14.00 -4.96 -2.07
N SER A 39 -13.11 -5.36 -1.14
CA SER A 39 -13.41 -5.44 0.29
C SER A 39 -13.71 -4.06 0.89
N MET A 40 -12.96 -3.04 0.45
CA MET A 40 -13.21 -1.65 0.80
C MET A 40 -14.54 -1.16 0.25
N LEU A 41 -14.84 -1.41 -1.03
CA LEU A 41 -16.12 -1.05 -1.65
C LEU A 41 -17.30 -1.69 -0.92
N ARG A 42 -17.26 -3.01 -0.69
CA ARG A 42 -18.32 -3.72 0.04
C ARG A 42 -18.56 -3.16 1.44
N THR A 43 -17.49 -2.76 2.12
CA THR A 43 -17.58 -2.14 3.45
C THR A 43 -18.26 -0.78 3.38
N MET A 44 -17.91 0.07 2.40
CA MET A 44 -18.57 1.36 2.17
C MET A 44 -20.05 1.19 1.82
N GLU A 45 -20.38 0.25 0.93
CA GLU A 45 -21.75 -0.10 0.56
C GLU A 45 -22.57 -0.47 1.79
N MET A 46 -22.00 -1.32 2.66
CA MET A 46 -22.69 -1.74 3.89
C MET A 46 -22.93 -0.60 4.87
N LEU A 47 -21.93 0.28 5.06
CA LEU A 47 -22.07 1.45 5.93
C LEU A 47 -23.10 2.46 5.40
N LEU A 48 -23.15 2.63 4.08
CA LEU A 48 -24.04 3.59 3.39
C LEU A 48 -25.39 2.99 2.98
N LYS A 49 -25.62 1.70 3.25
CA LYS A 49 -26.82 0.93 2.86
C LYS A 49 -27.06 0.93 1.34
N LEU A 50 -25.98 0.81 0.57
CA LEU A 50 -26.02 0.68 -0.88
C LEU A 50 -26.05 -0.79 -1.30
N GLN A 51 -26.55 -1.05 -2.51
CA GLN A 51 -26.43 -2.35 -3.14
C GLN A 51 -25.05 -2.51 -3.78
N PRO A 52 -24.53 -3.75 -3.89
CA PRO A 52 -23.28 -4.01 -4.59
C PRO A 52 -23.39 -3.62 -6.06
N LEU A 53 -22.29 -3.11 -6.62
CA LEU A 53 -22.22 -2.72 -8.02
C LEU A 53 -22.07 -3.95 -8.92
N THR A 54 -21.42 -5.01 -8.44
CA THR A 54 -21.14 -6.22 -9.20
C THR A 54 -21.28 -7.49 -8.34
N HIS A 55 -20.80 -8.64 -8.83
CA HIS A 55 -20.66 -9.82 -7.98
C HIS A 55 -19.35 -9.80 -7.16
N TYR A 56 -18.35 -9.00 -7.58
CA TYR A 56 -17.02 -9.00 -6.98
C TYR A 56 -17.00 -8.33 -5.61
N ASP A 57 -17.64 -7.17 -5.48
CA ASP A 57 -17.94 -6.50 -4.22
C ASP A 57 -18.96 -7.28 -3.40
N ALA A 58 -20.03 -7.81 -4.00
CA ALA A 58 -21.04 -8.62 -3.30
C ALA A 58 -20.46 -9.82 -2.54
N THR A 59 -19.33 -10.37 -3.03
CA THR A 59 -18.66 -11.53 -2.45
C THR A 59 -17.35 -11.21 -1.72
N ALA A 60 -16.91 -9.94 -1.72
CA ALA A 60 -15.66 -9.53 -1.09
C ALA A 60 -15.70 -9.68 0.44
N ALA A 61 -14.54 -9.82 1.09
CA ALA A 61 -14.48 -9.83 2.55
C ALA A 61 -14.88 -8.45 3.12
N LEU A 62 -15.63 -8.42 4.22
CA LEU A 62 -15.91 -7.16 4.92
C LEU A 62 -14.74 -6.79 5.83
N MET A 63 -14.39 -5.50 5.85
CA MET A 63 -13.37 -4.96 6.73
C MET A 63 -13.87 -4.78 8.18
N PHE A 64 -14.89 -5.52 8.62
CA PHE A 64 -15.42 -5.46 9.99
C PHE A 64 -14.35 -5.67 11.06
N PRO A 65 -13.33 -6.53 10.84
CA PRO A 65 -12.20 -6.60 11.75
C PRO A 65 -11.41 -5.30 11.95
N ALA A 66 -11.51 -4.31 11.07
CA ALA A 66 -10.90 -2.99 11.28
C ALA A 66 -11.70 -2.09 12.25
N PHE A 67 -12.94 -2.48 12.61
CA PHE A 67 -13.85 -1.66 13.43
C PHE A 67 -14.14 -2.28 14.80
N ALA A 68 -14.49 -1.41 15.75
CA ALA A 68 -15.00 -1.72 17.08
C ALA A 68 -16.50 -1.38 17.15
N ALA A 69 -17.23 -2.02 18.07
CA ALA A 69 -18.65 -1.74 18.28
C ALA A 69 -18.88 -0.36 18.95
N GLU A 70 -17.98 0.01 19.86
CA GLU A 70 -18.04 1.28 20.60
C GLU A 70 -16.97 2.26 20.09
N PRO A 71 -17.26 3.57 20.05
CA PRO A 71 -16.30 4.57 19.60
C PRO A 71 -15.24 4.86 20.65
N ASP A 72 -13.99 4.95 20.22
CA ASP A 72 -12.88 5.51 20.97
C ASP A 72 -12.68 6.99 20.57
N THR A 73 -13.08 7.89 21.46
CA THR A 73 -13.03 9.34 21.26
C THR A 73 -11.75 10.00 21.76
N ARG A 74 -10.76 9.22 22.23
CA ARG A 74 -9.48 9.79 22.68
C ARG A 74 -8.82 10.56 21.53
N PRO A 75 -8.33 11.80 21.76
CA PRO A 75 -7.72 12.59 20.70
C PRO A 75 -6.48 11.90 20.12
N TYR A 76 -6.27 12.07 18.82
CA TYR A 76 -5.04 11.64 18.16
C TYR A 76 -3.97 12.72 18.35
N VAL A 77 -2.78 12.32 18.78
CA VAL A 77 -1.61 13.20 18.84
C VAL A 77 -0.89 13.09 17.50
N ALA A 78 -0.89 14.17 16.72
CA ALA A 78 -0.24 14.19 15.42
C ALA A 78 1.26 13.94 15.57
N GLU A 79 1.77 12.98 14.81
CA GLU A 79 3.20 12.72 14.73
C GLU A 79 3.85 13.67 13.73
N ALA A 80 4.85 14.44 14.19
CA ALA A 80 5.62 15.31 13.30
C ALA A 80 6.54 14.47 12.39
N PRO A 81 6.84 14.95 11.17
CA PRO A 81 7.82 14.30 10.30
C PRO A 81 9.14 14.06 11.04
N ARG A 82 9.67 12.82 10.96
CA ARG A 82 10.96 12.46 11.56
C ARG A 82 12.17 12.87 10.71
N VAL A 83 11.92 13.36 9.50
CA VAL A 83 12.92 13.82 8.54
C VAL A 83 12.52 15.21 8.08
N ALA A 84 13.49 16.09 7.85
CA ALA A 84 13.23 17.45 7.41
C ALA A 84 12.59 17.43 6.00
N LEU A 85 11.48 18.15 5.84
CA LEU A 85 10.68 18.13 4.61
C LEU A 85 11.39 18.80 3.41
N ASP A 86 12.44 19.55 3.68
CA ASP A 86 13.32 20.21 2.70
C ASP A 86 14.56 19.37 2.35
N THR A 87 14.70 18.18 2.94
CA THR A 87 15.79 17.26 2.60
C THR A 87 15.67 16.87 1.13
N THR A 88 16.71 17.16 0.35
CA THR A 88 16.80 16.74 -1.04
C THR A 88 17.54 15.41 -1.15
N ASN A 89 17.28 14.70 -2.24
CA ASN A 89 17.99 13.46 -2.54
C ASN A 89 19.50 13.74 -2.68
N PRO A 90 20.37 12.84 -2.22
CA PRO A 90 21.81 12.94 -2.48
C PRO A 90 22.09 12.94 -3.99
N PRO A 91 23.31 13.32 -4.42
CA PRO A 91 23.67 13.34 -5.83
C PRO A 91 23.30 12.05 -6.56
N ARG A 92 22.77 12.21 -7.78
CA ARG A 92 22.29 11.10 -8.61
C ARG A 92 23.38 10.03 -8.76
N PRO A 93 23.08 8.74 -8.51
CA PRO A 93 24.06 7.68 -8.70
C PRO A 93 24.49 7.62 -10.17
N ALA A 94 25.77 7.35 -10.42
CA ALA A 94 26.34 7.31 -11.78
C ALA A 94 25.57 6.34 -12.70
N ALA A 95 25.10 5.22 -12.16
CA ALA A 95 24.29 4.25 -12.90
C ALA A 95 22.95 4.82 -13.41
N ALA A 96 22.41 5.85 -12.74
CA ALA A 96 21.20 6.51 -13.19
C ALA A 96 21.48 7.62 -14.22
N ALA A 97 22.72 8.07 -14.45
CA ALA A 97 23.03 9.32 -15.15
C ALA A 97 22.45 9.41 -16.57
N ASN A 98 22.33 8.29 -17.28
CA ASN A 98 21.86 8.21 -18.66
C ASN A 98 20.37 7.84 -18.80
N LEU A 99 19.64 7.71 -17.69
CA LEU A 99 18.21 7.40 -17.74
C LEU A 99 17.39 8.66 -18.09
N ASP A 100 16.31 8.46 -18.86
CA ASP A 100 15.38 9.52 -19.27
C ASP A 100 14.29 9.73 -18.22
N PHE A 101 14.38 10.84 -17.48
CA PHE A 101 13.37 11.27 -16.50
C PHE A 101 12.45 12.38 -17.04
N SER A 102 12.37 12.55 -18.37
CA SER A 102 11.56 13.62 -18.98
C SER A 102 10.05 13.40 -18.85
N ALA A 103 9.62 12.16 -18.62
CA ALA A 103 8.22 11.81 -18.37
C ALA A 103 8.13 10.56 -17.46
N PRO A 104 6.98 10.34 -16.79
CA PRO A 104 6.69 9.08 -16.11
C PRO A 104 6.81 7.88 -17.07
N ASP A 105 7.13 6.71 -16.52
CA ASP A 105 7.12 5.42 -17.21
C ASP A 105 8.05 5.31 -18.44
N ARG A 106 9.07 6.18 -18.53
CA ARG A 106 10.11 6.15 -19.58
C ARG A 106 11.23 5.16 -19.30
N ILE A 107 11.38 4.75 -18.05
CA ILE A 107 12.45 3.89 -17.58
C ILE A 107 11.83 2.56 -17.21
N ASP A 108 12.48 1.47 -17.60
CA ASP A 108 12.11 0.15 -17.13
C ASP A 108 12.16 0.07 -15.59
N ASP A 109 11.05 -0.31 -14.97
CA ASP A 109 10.89 -0.34 -13.52
C ASP A 109 11.89 -1.28 -12.85
N GLU A 110 12.25 -2.40 -13.47
CA GLU A 110 13.21 -3.35 -12.90
C GLU A 110 14.61 -2.73 -12.89
N VAL A 111 14.99 -2.01 -13.96
CA VAL A 111 16.25 -1.28 -14.05
C VAL A 111 16.31 -0.17 -13.00
N LEU A 112 15.28 0.66 -12.92
CA LEU A 112 15.23 1.77 -11.97
C LEU A 112 15.25 1.27 -10.52
N THR A 113 14.46 0.24 -10.22
CA THR A 113 14.41 -0.41 -8.91
C THR A 113 15.76 -0.97 -8.49
N ALA A 114 16.48 -1.64 -9.40
CA ALA A 114 17.80 -2.19 -9.11
C ALA A 114 18.82 -1.10 -8.79
N ILE A 115 18.81 0.01 -9.53
CA ILE A 115 19.71 1.15 -9.30
C ILE A 115 19.40 1.82 -7.94
N LEU A 116 18.12 2.05 -7.64
CA LEU A 116 17.70 2.65 -6.36
C LEU A 116 18.07 1.75 -5.18
N TRP A 117 17.80 0.45 -5.30
CA TRP A 117 18.10 -0.50 -4.23
C TRP A 117 19.60 -0.60 -3.96
N GLN A 118 20.43 -0.72 -5.01
CA GLN A 118 21.88 -0.73 -4.85
C GLN A 118 22.40 0.57 -4.24
N ALA A 119 21.85 1.73 -4.63
CA ALA A 119 22.26 3.03 -4.09
C ALA A 119 21.90 3.20 -2.60
N LEU A 120 20.73 2.69 -2.18
CA LEU A 120 20.24 2.84 -0.81
C LEU A 120 20.74 1.73 0.14
N ARG A 121 20.90 0.50 -0.36
CA ARG A 121 21.17 -0.70 0.46
C ARG A 121 22.57 -1.25 0.26
N GLY A 122 23.27 -0.89 -0.82
CA GLY A 122 24.61 -1.37 -1.13
C GLY A 122 24.71 -2.83 -1.57
N VAL A 123 23.58 -3.52 -1.74
CA VAL A 123 23.47 -4.93 -2.14
C VAL A 123 22.45 -5.08 -3.27
N PRO A 124 22.45 -6.18 -4.05
CA PRO A 124 21.43 -6.41 -5.07
C PRO A 124 20.01 -6.50 -4.49
N PRO A 125 18.96 -6.11 -5.24
CA PRO A 125 17.58 -6.30 -4.81
C PRO A 125 17.23 -7.79 -4.67
N PRO A 126 16.35 -8.16 -3.72
CA PRO A 126 15.79 -9.50 -3.70
C PRO A 126 15.00 -9.75 -4.99
N PRO A 127 14.88 -11.01 -5.44
CA PRO A 127 14.06 -11.35 -6.60
C PRO A 127 12.59 -10.95 -6.33
N PRO A 128 11.87 -10.40 -7.33
CA PRO A 128 10.48 -10.01 -7.16
C PRO A 128 9.62 -11.24 -6.86
N THR A 129 8.84 -11.18 -5.79
CA THR A 129 7.85 -12.20 -5.43
C THR A 129 6.46 -11.77 -5.89
N ARG A 130 5.88 -12.57 -6.81
CA ARG A 130 4.48 -12.43 -7.25
C ARG A 130 3.69 -13.58 -6.65
N ALA A 131 2.87 -13.31 -5.65
CA ALA A 131 2.01 -14.29 -5.01
C ALA A 131 0.74 -14.49 -5.84
N ALA A 132 0.37 -15.74 -6.07
CA ALA A 132 -0.95 -16.10 -6.56
C ALA A 132 -1.78 -16.61 -5.37
N PHE A 133 -2.75 -15.82 -4.93
CA PHE A 133 -3.68 -16.25 -3.88
C PHE A 133 -4.77 -17.13 -4.49
N LEU A 134 -4.54 -18.45 -4.48
CA LEU A 134 -5.57 -19.44 -4.78
C LEU A 134 -6.40 -19.65 -3.51
N SER A 135 -7.64 -19.17 -3.49
CA SER A 135 -8.58 -19.56 -2.42
C SER A 135 -8.81 -21.07 -2.47
N PRO A 136 -8.69 -21.80 -1.35
CA PRO A 136 -9.12 -23.19 -1.30
C PRO A 136 -10.63 -23.26 -1.57
N ARG A 137 -11.02 -24.26 -2.37
CA ARG A 137 -12.41 -24.55 -2.73
C ARG A 137 -13.24 -24.95 -1.51
#